data_AF-A0A2N5GYQ4-F1
#
_entry.id   AF-A0A2N5GYQ4-F1
#
_cell.length_a   1.000
_cell.length_b   1.000
_cell.length_c   1.000
_cell.angle_alpha   90.00
_cell.angle_beta   90.00
_cell.angle_gamma   90.00
#
_symmetry.space_group_name_H-M   'P 1'
#
loop_
_entity.id
_entity.type
_entity.pdbx_description
1 polymer ?
#
loop_
_entity_poly.entity_id
_entity_poly.type
_entity_poly.pdbx_seq_one_letter_code
_entity_poly.pdbx_strand_id
1 'polypeptide(L)'
;MIDLLPHFENFPNSAPRYPNLWIMVSDKLANNYKQALTFAVRALENTIEMEDDYGYFHTAEGCDAVGRRRGLQLIELGENGELTHDHSTHFRFYTHYLSQQKPLQFENESYYPIAISVHFEVDRPSHLHPFVDECPICGCTGGYEKYYQEEYHNKSSKLKNEFLHDPLGVEAAIFGTVKNKPVPLLNGLVTIKDNFEVQYDKINHENLREDMNTGTLGIVRFLARNS
;
A
#
# COMPACT_ATOMS: atom_id res chain seq x y z
N MET A 1 0.08 17.34 6.86
CA MET A 1 1.01 16.18 6.94
C MET A 1 1.70 15.91 5.62
N ILE A 2 0.99 15.90 4.48
CA ILE A 2 1.56 15.63 3.15
C ILE A 2 2.82 16.44 2.83
N ASP A 3 2.89 17.71 3.24
CA ASP A 3 4.04 18.60 3.00
C ASP A 3 5.32 18.19 3.75
N LEU A 4 5.19 17.38 4.80
CA LEU A 4 6.32 16.87 5.58
C LEU A 4 6.95 15.64 4.96
N LEU A 5 6.26 14.98 4.02
CA LEU A 5 6.77 13.76 3.39
C LEU A 5 7.88 14.13 2.39
N PRO A 6 8.95 13.31 2.28
CA PRO A 6 10.01 13.50 1.31
C PRO A 6 9.49 13.71 -0.12
N HIS A 7 10.18 14.53 -0.89
CA HIS A 7 9.91 14.72 -2.32
C HIS A 7 10.27 13.45 -3.10
N PHE A 8 9.57 13.14 -4.19
CA PHE A 8 9.74 11.89 -4.93
C PHE A 8 11.19 11.64 -5.40
N GLU A 9 11.90 12.70 -5.77
CA GLU A 9 13.33 12.66 -6.17
C GLU A 9 14.28 12.10 -5.10
N ASN A 10 13.82 12.00 -3.86
CA ASN A 10 14.59 11.42 -2.77
C ASN A 10 14.52 9.88 -2.73
N PHE A 11 13.56 9.28 -3.44
CA PHE A 11 13.49 7.83 -3.59
C PHE A 11 14.40 7.35 -4.71
N PRO A 12 14.80 6.07 -4.71
CA PRO A 12 15.67 5.54 -5.76
C PRO A 12 15.08 5.76 -7.15
N ASN A 13 15.92 6.13 -8.12
CA ASN A 13 15.49 6.39 -9.51
C ASN A 13 14.79 5.20 -10.19
N SER A 14 14.96 3.98 -9.65
CA SER A 14 14.26 2.78 -10.11
C SER A 14 12.85 2.62 -9.53
N ALA A 15 12.44 3.44 -8.56
CA ALA A 15 11.07 3.47 -8.05
C ALA A 15 10.14 4.02 -9.15
N PRO A 16 9.14 3.24 -9.61
CA PRO A 16 8.27 3.68 -10.69
C PRO A 16 7.24 4.70 -10.21
N ARG A 17 6.93 4.70 -8.91
CA ARG A 17 5.85 5.49 -8.30
C ARG A 17 6.23 5.95 -6.90
N TYR A 18 5.61 7.06 -6.48
CA TYR A 18 5.70 7.57 -5.12
C TYR A 18 5.13 6.55 -4.12
N PRO A 19 5.74 6.34 -2.94
CA PRO A 19 5.18 5.48 -1.91
C PRO A 19 3.81 5.98 -1.46
N ASN A 20 2.79 5.16 -1.69
CA ASN A 20 1.39 5.52 -1.54
C ASN A 20 0.81 5.08 -0.18
N LEU A 21 1.58 4.44 0.70
CA LEU A 21 1.22 4.18 2.09
C LEU A 21 2.35 4.61 3.02
N TRP A 22 2.00 5.46 3.99
CA TRP A 22 2.90 5.94 5.03
C TRP A 22 2.41 5.51 6.39
N ILE A 23 3.22 4.70 7.08
CA ILE A 23 2.96 4.34 8.48
C ILE A 23 3.85 5.22 9.35
N MET A 24 3.22 6.03 10.20
CA MET A 24 3.84 6.99 11.10
C MET A 24 3.75 6.44 12.51
N VAL A 25 4.90 6.07 13.09
CA VAL A 25 4.93 5.51 14.45
C VAL A 25 5.50 6.55 15.41
N SER A 26 4.71 6.91 16.44
CA SER A 26 5.16 7.85 17.47
C SER A 26 6.44 7.38 18.14
N ASP A 27 7.35 8.30 18.44
CA ASP A 27 8.58 8.02 19.19
C ASP A 27 8.33 7.55 20.65
N LYS A 28 7.11 7.75 21.16
CA LYS A 28 6.64 7.16 22.42
C LYS A 28 6.38 5.66 22.32
N LEU A 29 6.16 5.13 21.11
CA LEU A 29 5.95 3.69 20.85
C LEU A 29 7.24 2.99 20.42
N ALA A 30 8.17 3.72 19.82
CA ALA A 30 9.42 3.19 19.31
C ALA A 30 10.56 4.19 19.54
N ASN A 31 11.66 3.75 20.14
CA ASN A 31 12.78 4.64 20.50
C ASN A 31 13.72 4.94 19.31
N ASN A 32 13.50 4.29 18.16
CA ASN A 32 14.29 4.48 16.94
C ASN A 32 13.56 3.92 15.73
N TYR A 33 14.06 4.27 14.54
CA TYR A 33 13.50 3.83 13.26
C TYR A 33 13.37 2.31 13.13
N LYS A 34 14.35 1.53 13.61
CA LYS A 34 14.31 0.06 13.53
C LYS A 34 13.15 -0.52 14.33
N GLN A 35 12.90 0.01 15.53
CA GLN A 35 11.76 -0.38 16.36
C GLN A 35 10.43 0.04 15.70
N ALA A 36 10.37 1.23 15.11
CA ALA A 36 9.20 1.71 14.39
C ALA A 36 8.88 0.85 13.15
N LEU A 37 9.90 0.47 12.37
CA LEU A 37 9.76 -0.45 11.24
C LEU A 37 9.27 -1.82 11.71
N THR A 38 9.85 -2.36 12.79
CA THR A 38 9.43 -3.64 13.37
C THR A 38 7.96 -3.57 13.82
N PHE A 39 7.55 -2.46 14.42
CA PHE A 39 6.16 -2.21 14.78
C PHE A 39 5.25 -2.23 13.54
N ALA A 40 5.60 -1.48 12.50
CA ALA A 40 4.81 -1.36 11.28
C ALA A 40 4.66 -2.72 10.56
N VAL A 41 5.75 -3.48 10.45
CA VAL A 41 5.74 -4.84 9.87
C VAL A 41 4.83 -5.76 10.66
N ARG A 42 4.97 -5.81 12.00
CA ARG A 42 4.10 -6.64 12.86
C ARG A 42 2.63 -6.22 12.80
N ALA A 43 2.36 -4.91 12.68
CA ALA A 43 1.00 -4.42 12.51
C ALA A 43 0.38 -4.97 11.21
N LEU A 44 1.14 -4.95 10.11
CA LEU A 44 0.72 -5.54 8.83
C LEU A 44 0.58 -7.07 8.94
N GLU A 45 1.56 -7.78 9.49
CA GLU A 45 1.49 -9.24 9.73
C GLU A 45 0.21 -9.61 10.49
N ASN A 46 -0.13 -8.88 11.56
CA ASN A 46 -1.28 -9.20 12.41
C ASN A 46 -2.64 -8.81 11.80
N THR A 47 -2.69 -7.79 10.94
CA THR A 47 -3.97 -7.25 10.45
C THR A 47 -4.32 -7.67 9.04
N ILE A 48 -3.33 -7.95 8.21
CA ILE A 48 -3.54 -8.29 6.80
C ILE A 48 -2.82 -9.60 6.43
N GLU A 49 -2.31 -10.32 7.42
CA GLU A 49 -1.54 -11.56 7.24
C GLU A 49 -0.40 -11.38 6.23
N MET A 50 0.22 -10.20 6.24
CA MET A 50 1.38 -9.95 5.39
C MET A 50 2.46 -10.96 5.77
N GLU A 51 2.91 -11.73 4.80
CA GLU A 51 4.05 -12.60 4.93
C GLU A 51 5.28 -11.90 4.35
N ASP A 52 6.40 -12.18 4.98
CA ASP A 52 7.69 -11.79 4.48
C ASP A 52 8.01 -12.59 3.20
N ASP A 53 8.24 -11.88 2.09
CA ASP A 53 8.59 -12.46 0.80
C ASP A 53 10.04 -12.09 0.41
N TYR A 54 10.98 -12.04 1.38
CA TYR A 54 12.43 -11.96 1.14
C TYR A 54 12.98 -13.23 0.46
N GLY A 55 12.44 -13.61 -0.69
CA GLY A 55 13.16 -14.42 -1.66
C GLY A 55 14.32 -13.61 -2.24
N TYR A 56 15.45 -13.52 -1.54
CA TYR A 56 16.72 -12.89 -1.97
C TYR A 56 16.64 -11.39 -2.33
N PHE A 57 17.14 -10.49 -1.46
CA PHE A 57 17.56 -9.11 -1.76
C PHE A 57 17.04 -8.56 -3.11
N HIS A 58 15.75 -8.30 -3.19
CA HIS A 58 15.15 -7.78 -4.42
C HIS A 58 15.29 -6.27 -4.42
N THR A 59 16.21 -5.75 -5.23
CA THR A 59 16.24 -4.31 -5.61
C THR A 59 15.18 -3.98 -6.67
N ALA A 60 14.14 -4.81 -6.80
CA ALA A 60 13.04 -4.57 -7.73
C ALA A 60 12.36 -3.24 -7.36
N GLU A 61 12.28 -2.33 -8.33
CA GLU A 61 11.71 -1.00 -8.13
C GLU A 61 12.41 -0.16 -7.04
N GLY A 62 13.68 -0.47 -6.74
CA GLY A 62 14.50 0.27 -5.76
C GLY A 62 14.06 0.15 -4.30
N CYS A 63 13.13 -0.74 -3.97
CA CYS A 63 12.77 -1.00 -2.57
C CYS A 63 13.84 -1.85 -1.86
N ASP A 64 13.86 -1.78 -0.53
CA ASP A 64 14.81 -2.52 0.31
C ASP A 64 14.25 -3.86 0.78
N ALA A 65 12.92 -3.96 0.80
CA ALA A 65 12.19 -5.11 1.34
C ALA A 65 10.82 -5.25 0.69
N VAL A 66 10.36 -6.50 0.62
CA VAL A 66 9.06 -6.85 0.05
C VAL A 66 8.30 -7.72 1.04
N GLY A 67 7.05 -7.38 1.29
CA GLY A 67 6.06 -8.24 1.93
C GLY A 67 4.89 -8.50 0.98
N ARG A 68 4.19 -9.61 1.17
CA ARG A 68 2.98 -9.93 0.39
C ARG A 68 1.93 -10.59 1.24
N ARG A 69 0.66 -10.30 0.94
CA ARG A 69 -0.44 -11.20 1.28
C ARG A 69 -0.93 -11.85 0.00
N ARG A 70 -0.71 -13.16 -0.14
CA ARG A 70 -1.04 -13.95 -1.33
C ARG A 70 -2.36 -14.70 -1.16
N GLY A 71 -2.88 -15.32 -2.22
CA GLY A 71 -4.06 -16.20 -2.15
C GLY A 71 -5.37 -15.49 -1.79
N LEU A 72 -5.51 -14.21 -2.13
CA LEU A 72 -6.74 -13.45 -1.95
C LEU A 72 -7.69 -13.75 -3.11
N GLN A 73 -8.41 -14.87 -3.02
CA GLN A 73 -9.41 -15.23 -4.02
C GLN A 73 -10.75 -14.55 -3.69
N LEU A 74 -10.98 -13.40 -4.32
CA LEU A 74 -12.26 -12.70 -4.27
C LEU A 74 -13.13 -13.19 -5.43
N ILE A 75 -14.29 -13.76 -5.09
CA ILE A 75 -15.28 -14.21 -6.07
C ILE A 75 -16.44 -13.22 -6.09
N GLU A 76 -16.63 -12.55 -7.22
CA GLU A 76 -17.85 -11.80 -7.52
C GLU A 76 -18.80 -12.70 -8.30
N LEU A 77 -20.05 -12.78 -7.85
CA LEU A 77 -21.11 -13.44 -8.61
C LEU A 77 -21.78 -12.38 -9.48
N GLY A 78 -21.78 -12.56 -10.80
CA GLY A 78 -22.41 -11.62 -11.73
C GLY A 78 -21.61 -11.45 -13.01
N GLU A 79 -21.74 -10.28 -13.63
CA GLU A 79 -21.01 -9.90 -14.84
C GLU A 79 -19.49 -10.07 -14.63
N ASN A 80 -18.84 -10.81 -15.52
CA ASN A 80 -17.41 -11.11 -15.49
C ASN A 80 -16.94 -11.88 -14.24
N GLY A 81 -17.83 -12.47 -13.45
CA GLY A 81 -17.48 -13.25 -12.26
C GLY A 81 -16.54 -14.43 -12.57
N GLU A 82 -16.72 -15.05 -13.73
CA GLU A 82 -15.87 -16.11 -14.28
C GLU A 82 -14.46 -15.64 -14.66
N LEU A 83 -14.24 -14.33 -14.74
CA LEU A 83 -12.95 -13.70 -15.06
C LEU A 83 -12.17 -13.33 -13.78
N THR A 84 -12.72 -13.63 -12.60
CA THR A 84 -12.01 -13.49 -11.33
C THR A 84 -10.84 -14.47 -11.23
N HIS A 85 -9.82 -14.08 -10.48
CA HIS A 85 -8.59 -14.85 -10.29
C HIS A 85 -8.02 -14.59 -8.89
N ASP A 86 -6.92 -15.27 -8.56
CA ASP A 86 -6.23 -15.05 -7.29
C ASP A 86 -5.55 -13.68 -7.29
N HIS A 87 -5.72 -12.93 -6.20
CA HIS A 87 -5.08 -11.62 -6.01
C HIS A 87 -4.10 -11.65 -4.84
N SER A 88 -3.26 -10.64 -4.80
CA SER A 88 -2.31 -10.41 -3.72
C SER A 88 -2.16 -8.92 -3.47
N THR A 89 -1.92 -8.58 -2.20
CA THR A 89 -1.47 -7.25 -1.81
C THR A 89 0.03 -7.28 -1.64
N HIS A 90 0.73 -6.43 -2.36
CA HIS A 90 2.20 -6.35 -2.33
C HIS A 90 2.62 -5.09 -1.58
N PHE A 91 3.65 -5.21 -0.75
CA PHE A 91 4.20 -4.13 0.06
C PHE A 91 5.68 -3.99 -0.26
N ARG A 92 6.09 -2.84 -0.79
CA ARG A 92 7.49 -2.52 -1.08
C ARG A 92 7.96 -1.42 -0.14
N PHE A 93 8.89 -1.75 0.76
CA PHE A 93 9.35 -0.82 1.79
C PHE A 93 10.62 -0.07 1.34
N TYR A 94 10.65 1.24 1.59
CA TYR A 94 11.80 2.11 1.33
C TYR A 94 12.46 2.50 2.66
N THR A 95 13.22 1.57 3.23
CA THR A 95 13.79 1.66 4.58
C THR A 95 15.15 2.31 4.66
N HIS A 96 16.02 2.13 3.65
CA HIS A 96 17.41 2.56 3.72
C HIS A 96 17.50 4.08 3.79
N TYR A 97 16.81 4.77 2.89
CA TYR A 97 16.75 6.23 2.85
C TYR A 97 16.17 6.83 4.14
N LEU A 98 15.09 6.24 4.66
CA LEU A 98 14.40 6.75 5.85
C LEU A 98 15.10 6.41 7.16
N SER A 99 15.93 5.36 7.20
CA SER A 99 16.65 4.95 8.41
C SER A 99 17.61 6.01 8.96
N GLN A 100 18.06 6.93 8.08
CA GLN A 100 18.94 8.05 8.40
C GLN A 100 18.17 9.34 8.71
N GLN A 101 16.84 9.36 8.49
CA GLN A 101 16.03 10.54 8.73
C GLN A 101 15.71 10.72 10.21
N LYS A 102 15.67 11.98 10.64
CA LYS A 102 15.15 12.35 11.96
C LYS A 102 13.63 12.14 11.98
N PRO A 103 13.04 11.87 13.15
CA PRO A 103 11.59 11.86 13.30
C PRO A 103 10.95 13.14 12.76
N LEU A 104 9.82 12.99 12.06
CA LEU A 104 9.03 14.10 11.56
C LEU A 104 8.14 14.65 12.68
N GLN A 105 8.07 15.97 12.81
CA GLN A 105 7.24 16.65 13.79
C GLN A 105 5.88 16.99 13.19
N PHE A 106 4.79 16.60 13.83
CA PHE A 106 3.43 16.94 13.42
C PHE A 106 2.48 16.99 14.64
N GLU A 107 1.71 18.07 14.77
CA GLU A 107 0.73 18.24 15.86
C GLU A 107 1.30 17.99 17.28
N ASN A 108 2.53 18.46 17.52
CA ASN A 108 3.30 18.27 18.77
C ASN A 108 3.73 16.82 19.07
N GLU A 109 3.57 15.91 18.10
CA GLU A 109 4.06 14.55 18.19
C GLU A 109 5.20 14.32 17.18
N SER A 110 6.07 13.38 17.53
CA SER A 110 7.28 13.04 16.81
C SER A 110 7.13 11.63 16.26
N TYR A 111 7.31 11.47 14.95
CA TYR A 111 7.02 10.21 14.27
C TYR A 111 8.22 9.70 13.48
N TYR A 112 8.48 8.40 13.56
CA TYR A 112 9.30 7.70 12.58
C TYR A 112 8.41 7.35 11.36
N PRO A 113 8.71 7.87 10.16
CA PRO A 113 7.92 7.58 8.96
C PRO A 113 8.39 6.28 8.30
N ILE A 114 7.48 5.41 7.90
CA ILE A 114 7.77 4.21 7.09
C ILE A 114 7.06 4.38 5.75
N ALA A 115 7.83 4.49 4.66
CA ALA A 115 7.30 4.59 3.30
C ALA A 115 7.14 3.20 2.66
N ILE A 116 5.95 2.99 2.10
CA ILE A 116 5.55 1.74 1.46
C ILE A 116 4.88 2.06 0.13
N SER A 117 5.32 1.42 -0.95
CA SER A 117 4.50 1.29 -2.15
C SER A 117 3.67 0.02 -2.01
N VAL A 118 2.35 0.18 -1.91
CA VAL A 118 1.38 -0.89 -1.75
C VAL A 118 0.47 -0.95 -2.97
N HIS A 119 0.24 -2.15 -3.49
CA HIS A 119 -0.68 -2.35 -4.61
C HIS A 119 -1.39 -3.70 -4.50
N PHE A 120 -2.64 -3.72 -4.92
CA PHE A 120 -3.48 -4.92 -4.98
C PHE A 120 -3.61 -5.35 -6.45
N GLU A 121 -3.02 -6.49 -6.79
CA GLU A 121 -2.96 -7.00 -8.17
C GLU A 121 -3.11 -8.52 -8.20
N VAL A 122 -2.93 -9.11 -9.37
CA VAL A 122 -3.01 -10.57 -9.56
C VAL A 122 -1.84 -11.32 -8.91
N ASP A 123 -2.15 -12.42 -8.20
CA ASP A 123 -1.19 -13.27 -7.48
C ASP A 123 -0.53 -14.31 -8.40
N ARG A 124 0.22 -13.84 -9.38
CA ARG A 124 1.10 -14.67 -10.22
C ARG A 124 2.41 -13.92 -10.49
N PRO A 125 3.51 -14.61 -10.83
CA PRO A 125 4.69 -13.94 -11.35
C PRO A 125 4.38 -13.34 -12.73
N SER A 126 5.06 -12.27 -13.14
CA SER A 126 4.73 -11.50 -14.35
C SER A 126 4.67 -12.31 -15.65
N HIS A 127 5.44 -13.40 -15.77
CA HIS A 127 5.42 -14.28 -16.94
C HIS A 127 4.20 -15.23 -16.99
N LEU A 128 3.48 -15.36 -15.87
CA LEU A 128 2.22 -16.10 -15.75
C LEU A 128 1.06 -15.19 -15.37
N HIS A 129 1.23 -13.86 -15.40
CA HIS A 129 0.16 -12.91 -15.06
C HIS A 129 -0.98 -13.04 -16.07
N PRO A 130 -2.17 -13.54 -15.68
CA PRO A 130 -3.36 -13.37 -16.47
C PRO A 130 -3.80 -11.91 -16.25
N PHE A 131 -3.23 -10.98 -16.99
CA PHE A 131 -3.80 -9.65 -17.04
C PHE A 131 -5.21 -9.80 -17.62
N VAL A 132 -6.23 -9.47 -16.80
CA VAL A 132 -7.64 -9.51 -17.20
C VAL A 132 -8.26 -8.17 -16.84
N ASP A 133 -8.40 -7.29 -17.84
CA ASP A 133 -8.98 -5.95 -17.63
C ASP A 133 -10.46 -6.01 -17.28
N GLU A 134 -11.13 -7.08 -17.66
CA GLU A 134 -12.54 -7.33 -17.37
C GLU A 134 -12.77 -7.90 -15.97
N CYS A 135 -11.71 -8.22 -15.22
CA CYS A 135 -11.85 -8.71 -13.85
C CYS A 135 -12.66 -7.71 -13.00
N PRO A 136 -13.77 -8.13 -12.37
CA PRO A 136 -14.62 -7.23 -11.59
C PRO A 136 -13.94 -6.71 -10.31
N ILE A 137 -12.81 -7.32 -9.90
CA ILE A 137 -12.05 -6.95 -8.71
C ILE A 137 -10.93 -5.96 -9.06
N CYS A 138 -9.92 -6.38 -9.83
CA CYS A 138 -8.71 -5.58 -10.11
C CYS A 138 -8.59 -5.10 -11.57
N GLY A 139 -9.65 -5.29 -12.37
CA GLY A 139 -9.75 -4.84 -13.75
C GLY A 139 -10.34 -3.43 -13.89
N CYS A 140 -10.19 -2.85 -15.08
CA CYS A 140 -10.72 -1.52 -15.45
C CYS A 140 -12.21 -1.58 -15.79
N THR A 141 -13.02 -2.05 -14.85
CA THR A 141 -14.48 -2.23 -14.99
C THR A 141 -15.26 -1.24 -14.13
N GLY A 142 -16.50 -0.93 -14.55
CA GLY A 142 -17.39 -0.03 -13.83
C GLY A 142 -16.78 1.36 -13.66
N GLY A 143 -16.70 1.86 -12.42
CA GLY A 143 -16.13 3.19 -12.12
C GLY A 143 -14.65 3.38 -12.51
N TYR A 144 -13.96 2.32 -12.93
CA TYR A 144 -12.55 2.33 -13.32
C TYR A 144 -12.32 2.20 -14.84
N GLU A 145 -13.38 2.14 -15.66
CA GLU A 145 -13.28 2.08 -17.13
C GLU A 145 -12.50 3.26 -17.71
N LYS A 146 -12.54 4.43 -17.06
CA LYS A 146 -11.77 5.62 -17.45
C LYS A 146 -10.25 5.42 -17.43
N TYR A 147 -9.74 4.37 -16.79
CA TYR A 147 -8.33 4.01 -16.76
C TYR A 147 -7.97 2.91 -17.76
N TYR A 148 -8.95 2.41 -18.52
CA TYR A 148 -8.71 1.45 -19.59
C TYR A 148 -7.97 2.11 -20.75
N GLN A 149 -6.96 1.40 -21.27
CA GLN A 149 -6.21 1.81 -22.45
C GLN A 149 -6.15 0.63 -23.41
N GLU A 150 -6.77 0.77 -24.58
CA GLU A 150 -6.89 -0.31 -25.59
C GLU A 150 -5.53 -0.92 -25.98
N GLU A 151 -4.49 -0.09 -26.10
CA GLU A 151 -3.12 -0.53 -26.43
C GLU A 151 -2.48 -1.44 -25.35
N TYR A 152 -2.94 -1.28 -24.11
CA TYR A 152 -2.52 -2.04 -22.92
C TYR A 152 -3.54 -3.10 -22.52
N HIS A 153 -4.49 -3.44 -23.38
CA HIS A 153 -5.48 -4.47 -23.07
C HIS A 153 -4.81 -5.78 -22.67
N ASN A 154 -5.15 -6.29 -21.49
CA ASN A 154 -4.57 -7.47 -20.86
C ASN A 154 -3.04 -7.40 -20.78
N LYS A 155 -2.53 -6.22 -20.41
CA LYS A 155 -1.11 -5.93 -20.12
C LYS A 155 -0.98 -5.00 -18.91
N SER A 156 0.25 -4.83 -18.44
CA SER A 156 0.57 -3.81 -17.44
C SER A 156 0.47 -2.41 -18.06
N SER A 157 -0.26 -1.52 -17.40
CA SER A 157 -0.38 -0.09 -17.73
C SER A 157 0.01 0.73 -16.51
N LYS A 158 0.78 1.81 -16.71
CA LYS A 158 1.09 2.76 -15.64
C LYS A 158 -0.17 3.38 -15.05
N LEU A 159 -1.09 3.81 -15.91
CA LEU A 159 -2.34 4.45 -15.50
C LEU A 159 -3.19 3.50 -14.64
N LYS A 160 -3.30 2.23 -15.04
CA LYS A 160 -4.00 1.20 -14.26
C LYS A 160 -3.33 0.97 -12.91
N ASN A 161 -2.00 0.84 -12.89
CA ASN A 161 -1.29 0.60 -11.64
C ASN A 161 -1.46 1.79 -10.68
N GLU A 162 -1.28 3.02 -11.16
CA GLU A 162 -1.36 4.26 -10.38
C GLU A 162 -2.77 4.53 -9.85
N PHE A 163 -3.81 4.31 -10.65
CA PHE A 163 -5.17 4.76 -10.32
C PHE A 163 -6.17 3.66 -9.98
N LEU A 164 -5.78 2.39 -10.11
CA LEU A 164 -6.58 1.24 -9.70
C LEU A 164 -5.83 0.39 -8.67
N HIS A 165 -4.69 -0.21 -9.02
CA HIS A 165 -4.03 -1.18 -8.13
C HIS A 165 -3.44 -0.54 -6.88
N ASP A 166 -2.81 0.62 -7.00
CA ASP A 166 -2.28 1.40 -5.90
C ASP A 166 -3.39 1.80 -4.89
N PRO A 167 -4.49 2.48 -5.30
CA PRO A 167 -5.62 2.78 -4.41
C PRO A 167 -6.24 1.54 -3.74
N LEU A 168 -6.39 0.44 -4.46
CA LEU A 168 -6.91 -0.81 -3.89
C LEU A 168 -5.93 -1.41 -2.86
N GLY A 169 -4.63 -1.29 -3.09
CA GLY A 169 -3.61 -1.68 -2.12
C GLY A 169 -3.68 -0.87 -0.83
N VAL A 170 -3.83 0.46 -0.95
CA VAL A 170 -4.01 1.35 0.20
C VAL A 170 -5.28 1.00 0.97
N GLU A 171 -6.38 0.78 0.26
CA GLU A 171 -7.66 0.41 0.84
C GLU A 171 -7.57 -0.92 1.61
N ALA A 172 -6.94 -1.94 1.01
CA ALA A 172 -6.74 -3.24 1.63
C ALA A 172 -5.88 -3.15 2.88
N ALA A 173 -4.79 -2.37 2.83
CA ALA A 173 -3.88 -2.21 3.96
C ALA A 173 -4.52 -1.46 5.14
N ILE A 174 -5.24 -0.37 4.86
CA ILE A 174 -5.81 0.48 5.92
C ILE A 174 -7.09 -0.14 6.48
N PHE A 175 -8.00 -0.58 5.61
CA PHE A 175 -9.36 -0.95 5.99
C PHE A 175 -9.67 -2.44 5.86
N GLY A 176 -8.82 -3.24 5.23
CA GLY A 176 -9.13 -4.63 4.92
C GLY A 176 -10.18 -4.78 3.82
N THR A 177 -10.38 -3.75 3.01
CA THR A 177 -11.40 -3.72 1.96
C THR A 177 -10.81 -3.49 0.58
N VAL A 178 -11.50 -3.96 -0.46
CA VAL A 178 -11.21 -3.69 -1.87
C VAL A 178 -12.53 -3.29 -2.53
N LYS A 179 -12.56 -2.13 -3.21
CA LYS A 179 -13.80 -1.55 -3.79
C LYS A 179 -14.91 -1.39 -2.73
N ASN A 180 -14.53 -1.01 -1.51
CA ASN A 180 -15.37 -0.86 -0.32
C ASN A 180 -16.04 -2.16 0.17
N LYS A 181 -15.58 -3.33 -0.29
CA LYS A 181 -16.06 -4.63 0.18
C LYS A 181 -15.01 -5.28 1.06
N PRO A 182 -15.39 -5.89 2.20
CA PRO A 182 -14.45 -6.60 3.07
C PRO A 182 -13.82 -7.77 2.34
N VAL A 183 -12.51 -7.91 2.49
CA VAL A 183 -11.75 -9.06 2.02
C VAL A 183 -11.59 -10.01 3.20
N PRO A 184 -12.03 -11.28 3.09
CA PRO A 184 -11.83 -12.25 4.16
C PRO A 184 -10.36 -12.30 4.61
N LEU A 185 -10.15 -12.35 5.93
CA LEU A 185 -8.83 -12.39 6.58
C LEU A 185 -8.00 -11.09 6.48
N LEU A 186 -8.50 -10.04 5.83
CA LEU A 186 -7.92 -8.69 5.94
C LEU A 186 -8.75 -7.86 6.93
N ASN A 187 -8.18 -7.59 8.11
CA ASN A 187 -8.77 -6.71 9.10
C ASN A 187 -8.41 -5.25 8.86
N GLY A 188 -7.22 -4.99 8.31
CA GLY A 188 -6.71 -3.63 8.06
C GLY A 188 -6.15 -2.94 9.31
N LEU A 189 -5.18 -2.05 9.10
CA LEU A 189 -4.44 -1.36 10.16
C LEU A 189 -5.32 -0.57 11.13
N VAL A 190 -6.47 -0.06 10.68
CA VAL A 190 -7.35 0.73 11.56
C VAL A 190 -8.00 -0.10 12.67
N THR A 191 -7.89 -1.43 12.64
CA THR A 191 -8.47 -2.31 13.66
C THR A 191 -7.59 -2.45 14.91
N ILE A 192 -6.32 -2.03 14.88
CA ILE A 192 -5.38 -2.14 16.02
C ILE A 192 -5.63 -1.05 17.07
N LYS A 193 -6.87 -0.94 17.54
CA LYS A 193 -7.25 0.13 18.48
C LYS A 193 -7.02 -0.26 19.92
N ASP A 194 -6.96 -1.55 20.28
CA ASP A 194 -6.94 -1.96 21.69
C ASP A 194 -5.72 -1.46 22.47
N ASN A 195 -4.57 -1.39 21.81
CA ASN A 195 -3.29 -1.03 22.44
C ASN A 195 -2.81 0.38 22.06
N PHE A 196 -3.37 0.98 21.00
CA PHE A 196 -2.87 2.22 20.41
C PHE A 196 -4.03 3.13 20.02
N GLU A 197 -3.75 4.42 19.93
CA GLU A 197 -4.62 5.30 19.15
C GLU A 197 -4.15 5.23 17.69
N VAL A 198 -5.10 4.96 16.79
CA VAL A 198 -4.84 4.88 15.34
C VAL A 198 -5.63 5.97 14.66
N GLN A 199 -4.92 6.88 14.01
CA GLN A 199 -5.49 7.91 13.14
C GLN A 199 -5.09 7.59 11.70
N TYR A 200 -5.91 7.99 10.73
CA TYR A 200 -5.57 7.79 9.33
C TYR A 200 -6.14 8.90 8.45
N ASP A 201 -5.45 9.12 7.33
CA ASP A 201 -5.85 10.03 6.27
C ASP A 201 -5.75 9.29 4.94
N LYS A 202 -6.79 9.41 4.10
CA LYS A 202 -6.77 8.95 2.71
C LYS A 202 -6.90 10.16 1.81
N ILE A 203 -5.85 10.45 1.05
CA ILE A 203 -5.76 11.64 0.20
C ILE A 203 -5.83 11.17 -1.25
N ASN A 204 -6.85 11.61 -1.98
CA ASN A 204 -6.99 11.28 -3.39
C ASN A 204 -6.05 12.13 -4.26
N HIS A 205 -5.77 11.64 -5.47
CA HIS A 205 -4.88 12.26 -6.46
C HIS A 205 -5.04 13.78 -6.62
N GLU A 206 -6.27 14.29 -6.68
CA GLU A 206 -6.54 15.72 -6.88
C GLU A 206 -6.04 16.64 -5.75
N ASN A 207 -5.72 16.05 -4.59
CA ASN A 207 -5.19 16.74 -3.42
C ASN A 207 -3.74 16.36 -3.11
N LEU A 208 -3.06 15.63 -4.02
CA LEU A 208 -1.66 15.28 -3.86
C LEU A 208 -0.75 16.38 -4.41
N ARG A 209 0.51 16.36 -3.97
CA ARG A 209 1.56 17.19 -4.56
C ARG A 209 1.89 16.71 -5.97
N GLU A 210 2.38 17.61 -6.81
CA GLU A 210 2.71 17.32 -8.22
C GLU A 210 3.76 16.21 -8.39
N ASP A 211 4.63 15.99 -7.39
CA ASP A 211 5.64 14.94 -7.41
C ASP A 211 5.10 13.53 -7.12
N MET A 212 3.86 13.41 -6.65
CA MET A 212 3.27 12.16 -6.21
C MET A 212 2.45 11.50 -7.31
N ASN A 213 3.10 10.66 -8.11
CA ASN A 213 2.46 9.90 -9.20
C ASN A 213 1.73 8.63 -8.70
N THR A 214 0.69 8.83 -7.88
CA THR A 214 -0.21 7.76 -7.43
C THR A 214 -1.66 8.28 -7.34
N GLY A 215 -2.63 7.39 -7.45
CA GLY A 215 -4.05 7.71 -7.40
C GLY A 215 -4.57 8.00 -5.99
N THR A 216 -3.86 7.53 -4.96
CA THR A 216 -4.26 7.68 -3.56
C THR A 216 -3.03 7.58 -2.66
N LEU A 217 -2.95 8.45 -1.66
CA LEU A 217 -1.99 8.36 -0.56
C LEU A 217 -2.73 7.99 0.74
N GLY A 218 -2.32 6.90 1.36
CA GLY A 218 -2.73 6.51 2.69
C GLY A 218 -1.69 6.93 3.72
N ILE A 219 -2.13 7.54 4.81
CA ILE A 219 -1.27 7.85 5.96
C ILE A 219 -1.92 7.26 7.19
N VAL A 220 -1.21 6.42 7.94
CA VAL A 220 -1.67 5.80 9.18
C VAL A 220 -0.74 6.21 10.31
N ARG A 221 -1.27 6.82 11.36
CA ARG A 221 -0.53 7.28 12.53
C ARG A 221 -0.87 6.39 13.73
N PHE A 222 0.17 5.85 14.34
CA PHE A 222 0.08 5.10 15.59
C PHE A 222 0.62 5.95 16.74
N LEU A 223 -0.22 6.21 17.73
CA LEU A 223 0.12 6.94 18.93
C LEU A 223 -0.02 6.05 20.17
N ALA A 224 0.79 6.34 21.18
CA ALA A 224 0.58 5.78 22.51
C ALA A 224 -0.74 6.31 23.08
N ARG A 225 -1.56 5.43 23.65
CA ARG A 225 -2.73 5.87 24.41
C ARG A 225 -2.23 6.62 25.64
N ASN A 226 -2.76 7.82 25.87
CA ASN A 226 -2.55 8.51 27.14
C ASN A 226 -3.17 7.63 28.24
N SER A 227 -2.32 7.15 29.16
CA SER A 227 -2.75 6.40 30.35
C SER A 227 -3.21 7.36 31.44
#